data_AF-A0A427UDD1-F1
#
_entry.id   AF-A0A427UDD1-F1
#
_cell.length_a   1.000
_cell.length_b   1.000
_cell.length_c   1.000
_cell.angle_alpha   90.00
_cell.angle_beta   90.00
_cell.angle_gamma   90.00
#
_symmetry.space_group_name_H-M   'P 1'
#
loop_
_entity.id
_entity.type
_entity.pdbx_description
1 polymer ?
#
loop_
_entity_poly.entity_id
_entity_poly.type
_entity_poly.pdbx_seq_one_letter_code
_entity_poly.pdbx_strand_id
1 'polypeptide(L)'
;MVVDVDICGLNVGDNHPVRLMGVLNLSHESFYKGSVVREDSLIDAASAMVEEGATVLDIGGRSTWPLAEPISKEIERERLLPAIDALAGNVDAVLSVDTVFADIADQCLELL
;
A
#
# COMPACT_ATOMS: atom_id res chain seq x y z
N MET A 1 22.45 20.40 -5.49
CA MET A 1 21.00 20.65 -5.47
C MET A 1 20.47 19.75 -4.38
N VAL A 2 19.81 20.31 -3.38
CA VAL A 2 19.14 19.54 -2.33
C VAL A 2 17.75 19.23 -2.86
N VAL A 3 17.30 17.99 -2.75
CA VAL A 3 15.93 17.58 -3.10
C VAL A 3 15.19 17.21 -1.84
N ASP A 4 14.24 18.05 -1.45
CA ASP A 4 13.30 17.80 -0.34
C ASP A 4 11.86 17.96 -0.84
N VAL A 5 10.95 17.11 -0.38
CA VAL A 5 9.53 17.12 -0.73
C VAL A 5 8.66 16.73 0.47
N ASP A 6 7.47 17.30 0.55
CA ASP A 6 6.41 16.87 1.46
C ASP A 6 5.47 15.92 0.71
N ILE A 7 5.28 14.72 1.25
CA ILE A 7 4.34 13.72 0.74
C ILE A 7 3.33 13.46 1.86
N CYS A 8 2.16 14.08 1.77
CA CYS A 8 1.09 13.94 2.77
C CYS A 8 1.58 14.24 4.21
N GLY A 9 2.41 15.26 4.41
CA GLY A 9 2.99 15.60 5.71
C GLY A 9 4.28 14.86 6.06
N LEU A 10 4.67 13.85 5.27
CA LEU A 10 5.94 13.15 5.42
C LEU A 10 7.03 13.85 4.61
N ASN A 11 8.00 14.44 5.32
CA ASN A 11 9.16 15.06 4.68
C ASN A 11 10.17 13.99 4.22
N VAL A 12 10.51 14.00 2.93
CA VAL A 12 11.42 13.07 2.25
C VAL A 12 12.47 13.87 1.48
N GLY A 13 13.74 13.50 1.59
CA GLY A 13 14.81 14.20 0.87
C GLY A 13 16.18 14.11 1.53
N ASP A 14 17.13 14.86 0.98
CA ASP A 14 18.54 14.86 1.40
C ASP A 14 18.73 15.30 2.87
N ASN A 15 17.81 16.11 3.40
CA ASN A 15 17.86 16.60 4.79
C ASN A 15 17.03 15.78 5.78
N HIS A 16 16.41 14.70 5.33
CA HIS A 16 15.50 13.88 6.13
C HIS A 16 16.04 12.45 6.26
N PRO A 17 15.69 11.72 7.34
CA PRO A 17 16.09 10.32 7.45
C PRO A 17 15.49 9.48 6.32
N VAL A 18 16.16 8.36 6.01
CA VAL A 18 15.61 7.35 5.10
C VAL A 18 14.22 6.94 5.58
N ARG A 19 13.26 6.90 4.66
CA ARG A 19 11.90 6.42 4.91
C ARG A 19 11.79 4.98 4.46
N LEU A 20 11.16 4.17 5.29
CA LEU A 20 10.87 2.77 4.96
C LEU A 20 9.44 2.69 4.44
N MET A 21 9.29 1.99 3.31
CA MET A 21 8.01 1.67 2.69
C MET A 21 7.75 0.18 2.89
N GLY A 22 6.77 -0.14 3.74
CA GLY A 22 6.27 -1.50 3.90
C GLY A 22 5.39 -1.87 2.72
N VAL A 23 5.46 -3.12 2.24
CA VAL A 23 4.70 -3.56 1.06
C VAL A 23 3.61 -4.53 1.49
N LEU A 24 2.35 -4.13 1.28
CA LEU A 24 1.16 -4.92 1.59
C LEU A 24 0.54 -5.45 0.28
N ASN A 25 0.75 -6.73 0.01
CA ASN A 25 0.20 -7.39 -1.17
C ASN A 25 -1.12 -8.09 -0.82
N LEU A 26 -2.20 -7.66 -1.48
CA LEU A 26 -3.54 -8.25 -1.32
C LEU A 26 -3.79 -9.42 -2.28
N SER A 27 -2.90 -9.64 -3.26
CA SER A 27 -3.07 -10.71 -4.24
C SER A 27 -2.86 -12.09 -3.63
N HIS A 28 -3.94 -12.88 -3.52
CA HIS A 28 -3.90 -14.26 -3.05
C HIS A 28 -3.12 -15.21 -3.98
N GLU A 29 -2.84 -14.79 -5.21
CA GLU A 29 -2.07 -15.54 -6.22
C GLU A 29 -0.55 -15.42 -6.04
N SER A 30 -0.06 -14.70 -5.02
CA SER A 30 1.37 -14.48 -4.85
C SER A 30 2.15 -15.77 -4.49
N PHE A 31 3.37 -15.89 -5.03
CA PHE A 31 4.26 -17.06 -4.87
C PHE A 31 4.57 -17.41 -3.41
N TYR A 32 4.52 -16.40 -2.52
CA TYR A 32 4.91 -16.52 -1.13
C TYR A 32 3.66 -16.44 -0.25
N LYS A 33 3.12 -17.60 0.16
CA LYS A 33 1.91 -17.66 1.00
C LYS A 33 2.01 -16.88 2.33
N GLY A 34 3.23 -16.54 2.78
CA GLY A 34 3.45 -15.73 3.98
C GLY A 34 3.30 -14.22 3.79
N SER A 35 3.16 -13.71 2.56
CA SER A 35 3.05 -12.26 2.26
C SER A 35 1.63 -11.83 1.88
N VAL A 36 0.66 -12.75 1.90
CA VAL A 36 -0.74 -12.46 1.60
C VAL A 36 -1.44 -12.17 2.90
N VAL A 37 -1.80 -10.92 3.09
CA VAL A 37 -2.57 -10.52 4.26
C VAL A 37 -4.03 -10.83 3.98
N ARG A 38 -4.65 -11.65 4.83
CA ARG A 38 -6.09 -11.90 4.78
C ARG A 38 -6.79 -10.63 5.32
N GLU A 39 -7.99 -10.32 4.84
CA GLU A 39 -8.73 -9.11 5.26
C GLU A 39 -8.82 -8.96 6.80
N ASP A 40 -8.95 -10.07 7.53
CA ASP A 40 -8.98 -10.14 9.01
C ASP A 40 -7.64 -9.86 9.68
N SER A 41 -6.55 -9.79 8.93
CA SER A 41 -5.18 -9.55 9.40
C SER A 41 -4.53 -8.28 8.82
N LEU A 42 -5.25 -7.52 7.99
CA LEU A 42 -4.72 -6.36 7.27
C LEU A 42 -4.16 -5.30 8.22
N ILE A 43 -4.95 -4.93 9.22
CA ILE A 43 -4.58 -3.91 10.21
C ILE A 43 -3.41 -4.41 11.06
N ASP A 44 -3.41 -5.68 11.48
CA ASP A 44 -2.33 -6.24 12.29
C ASP A 44 -1.00 -6.25 11.53
N ALA A 45 -1.01 -6.68 10.26
CA ALA A 45 0.18 -6.68 9.43
C ALA A 45 0.70 -5.26 9.16
N ALA A 46 -0.20 -4.32 8.85
CA ALA A 46 0.15 -2.91 8.67
C ALA A 46 0.74 -2.31 9.95
N SER A 47 0.12 -2.57 11.10
CA SER A 47 0.58 -2.10 12.40
C SER A 47 1.95 -2.66 12.74
N ALA A 48 2.19 -3.96 12.51
CA ALA A 48 3.50 -4.57 12.71
C ALA A 48 4.59 -3.93 11.83
N MET A 49 4.30 -3.63 10.56
CA MET A 49 5.25 -2.92 9.69
C MET A 49 5.57 -1.52 10.23
N VAL A 50 4.57 -0.80 10.74
CA VAL A 50 4.76 0.53 11.36
C VAL A 50 5.60 0.42 12.63
N GLU A 51 5.34 -0.57 13.49
CA GLU A 51 6.14 -0.85 14.68
C GLU A 51 7.60 -1.20 14.34
N GLU A 52 7.83 -1.85 13.20
CA GLU A 52 9.16 -2.14 12.66
C GLU A 52 9.83 -0.94 11.97
N GLY A 53 9.13 0.19 11.85
CA GLY A 53 9.67 1.48 11.38
C GLY A 53 9.23 1.91 9.98
N ALA A 54 8.25 1.24 9.37
CA ALA A 54 7.64 1.71 8.14
C ALA A 54 6.90 3.04 8.38
N THR A 55 7.23 4.06 7.59
CA THR A 55 6.53 5.36 7.61
C THR A 55 5.60 5.54 6.41
N VAL A 56 5.72 4.64 5.44
CA VAL A 56 4.85 4.53 4.27
C VAL A 56 4.43 3.06 4.16
N LEU A 57 3.17 2.82 3.78
CA LEU A 57 2.68 1.51 3.39
C LEU A 57 2.24 1.56 1.93
N ASP A 58 2.72 0.63 1.12
CA ASP A 58 2.39 0.51 -0.30
C ASP A 58 1.46 -0.69 -0.52
N ILE A 59 0.23 -0.41 -0.90
CA ILE A 59 -0.85 -1.38 -0.98
C ILE A 59 -1.10 -1.73 -2.44
N GLY A 60 -0.86 -3.00 -2.80
CA GLY A 60 -1.04 -3.52 -4.15
C GLY A 60 -2.13 -4.59 -4.22
N GLY A 61 -3.12 -4.40 -5.10
CA GLY A 61 -4.19 -5.37 -5.37
C GLY A 61 -3.83 -6.47 -6.38
N ARG A 62 -2.73 -6.26 -7.11
CA ARG A 62 -2.31 -7.06 -8.27
C ARG A 62 -0.85 -7.46 -8.13
N SER A 63 -0.53 -8.71 -8.46
CA SER A 63 0.86 -9.13 -8.55
C SER A 63 1.53 -8.58 -9.81
N THR A 64 2.73 -8.01 -9.67
CA THR A 64 3.59 -7.58 -10.78
C THR A 64 4.56 -8.69 -11.23
N TRP A 65 4.45 -9.90 -10.69
CA TRP A 65 5.29 -11.03 -11.08
C TRP A 65 5.02 -11.42 -12.55
N PRO A 66 6.04 -11.50 -13.42
CA PRO A 66 5.87 -11.88 -14.84
C PRO A 66 5.05 -13.13 -15.15
N LEU A 67 4.91 -14.08 -14.22
CA LEU A 67 4.17 -15.32 -14.40
C LEU A 67 2.80 -15.32 -13.69
N ALA A 68 2.44 -14.24 -13.01
CA ALA A 68 1.14 -14.12 -12.38
C ALA A 68 0.04 -14.04 -13.44
N GLU A 69 -1.09 -14.71 -13.18
CA GLU A 69 -2.27 -14.53 -14.02
C GLU A 69 -2.76 -13.08 -13.89
N PRO A 70 -3.01 -12.40 -15.01
CA PRO A 70 -3.54 -11.05 -14.97
C PRO A 70 -4.96 -11.07 -14.38
N ILE A 71 -5.19 -10.24 -13.37
CA ILE A 71 -6.53 -9.99 -12.84
C ILE A 71 -7.25 -8.91 -13.66
N SER A 72 -8.57 -8.91 -13.62
CA SER A 72 -9.35 -7.81 -14.18
C SER A 72 -9.21 -6.57 -13.30
N LYS A 73 -9.45 -5.40 -13.91
CA LYS A 73 -9.52 -4.12 -13.19
C LYS A 73 -10.55 -4.15 -12.06
N GLU A 74 -11.68 -4.84 -12.26
CA GLU A 74 -12.73 -4.95 -11.25
C GLU A 74 -12.24 -5.73 -10.01
N ILE A 75 -11.49 -6.82 -10.23
CA ILE A 75 -10.90 -7.60 -9.13
C ILE A 75 -9.87 -6.75 -8.36
N GLU A 76 -9.05 -5.97 -9.05
CA GLU A 76 -8.09 -5.06 -8.39
C GLU A 76 -8.81 -4.01 -7.54
N ARG A 77 -9.91 -3.45 -8.06
CA ARG A 77 -10.78 -2.50 -7.34
C ARG A 77 -11.40 -3.14 -6.09
N GLU A 78 -11.99 -4.33 -6.23
CA GLU A 78 -12.61 -5.07 -5.12
C GLU A 78 -11.62 -5.42 -4.00
N ARG A 79 -10.32 -5.50 -4.31
CA ARG A 79 -9.24 -5.69 -3.32
C ARG A 79 -8.82 -4.38 -2.67
N LEU A 80 -8.53 -3.36 -3.50
CA LEU A 80 -7.92 -2.12 -3.02
C LEU A 80 -8.88 -1.27 -2.20
N LEU A 81 -10.11 -1.04 -2.65
CA LEU A 81 -11.00 -0.09 -1.97
C LEU A 81 -11.31 -0.49 -0.52
N PRO A 82 -11.70 -1.75 -0.21
CA PRO A 82 -11.95 -2.15 1.17
C PRO A 82 -10.68 -2.10 2.04
N ALA A 83 -9.53 -2.42 1.45
CA ALA A 83 -8.26 -2.38 2.18
C ALA A 83 -7.84 -0.95 2.55
N ILE A 84 -8.00 0.00 1.61
CA ILE A 84 -7.71 1.42 1.88
C ILE A 84 -8.69 1.98 2.91
N ASP A 85 -10.00 1.70 2.78
CA ASP A 85 -11.01 2.13 3.76
C ASP A 85 -10.70 1.60 5.17
N ALA A 86 -10.29 0.34 5.29
CA ALA A 86 -9.94 -0.26 6.57
C ALA A 86 -8.65 0.33 7.19
N LEU A 87 -7.67 0.71 6.37
CA LEU A 87 -6.40 1.27 6.84
C LEU A 87 -6.48 2.77 7.12
N ALA A 88 -7.32 3.51 6.39
CA ALA A 88 -7.49 4.94 6.53
C ALA A 88 -7.82 5.32 7.99
N GLY A 89 -6.95 6.12 8.60
CA GLY A 89 -7.09 6.56 10.00
C GLY A 89 -6.83 5.50 11.08
N ASN A 90 -6.55 4.24 10.71
CA ASN A 90 -6.28 3.15 11.64
C ASN A 90 -4.78 2.79 11.75
N VAL A 91 -3.92 3.41 10.95
CA VAL A 91 -2.45 3.21 10.99
C VAL A 91 -1.70 4.54 10.94
N ASP A 92 -0.57 4.62 11.65
CA ASP A 92 0.30 5.81 11.71
C ASP A 92 1.37 5.77 10.60
N ALA A 93 0.91 5.74 9.35
CA ALA A 93 1.77 5.76 8.16
C ALA A 93 1.05 6.41 6.98
N VAL A 94 1.84 6.99 6.06
CA VAL A 94 1.31 7.44 4.76
C VAL A 94 0.91 6.23 3.94
N LEU A 95 -0.29 6.25 3.36
CA LEU A 95 -0.77 5.20 2.48
C LEU A 95 -0.43 5.53 1.02
N SER A 96 0.22 4.58 0.35
CA SER A 96 0.50 4.55 -1.09
C SER A 96 -0.34 3.46 -1.74
N VAL A 97 -0.88 3.74 -2.91
CA VAL A 97 -1.69 2.79 -3.68
C VAL A 97 -0.92 2.40 -4.94
N ASP A 98 -0.50 1.13 -5.02
CA ASP A 98 0.13 0.57 -6.22
C ASP A 98 -0.96 0.11 -7.19
N THR A 99 -1.33 1.00 -8.11
CA THR A 99 -2.22 0.69 -9.22
C THR A 99 -1.79 1.39 -10.51
N VAL A 100 -2.09 0.76 -11.64
CA VAL A 100 -1.91 1.35 -12.97
C VAL A 100 -3.18 2.02 -13.51
N PHE A 101 -4.29 1.90 -12.79
CA PHE A 101 -5.59 2.41 -13.22
C PHE A 101 -5.89 3.73 -12.52
N ALA A 102 -5.87 4.82 -13.29
CA ALA A 102 -6.09 6.17 -12.76
C ALA A 102 -7.42 6.31 -11.99
N ASP A 103 -8.50 5.69 -12.47
CA ASP A 103 -9.79 5.77 -11.79
C ASP A 103 -9.84 4.98 -10.47
N ILE A 104 -9.03 3.93 -10.31
CA ILE A 104 -8.89 3.25 -9.01
C ILE A 104 -8.10 4.15 -8.05
N ALA A 105 -7.02 4.79 -8.53
CA ALA A 105 -6.27 5.75 -7.74
C ALA A 105 -7.16 6.90 -7.26
N ASP A 106 -7.98 7.50 -8.15
CA ASP A 106 -8.93 8.56 -7.80
C ASP A 106 -9.91 8.10 -6.72
N GLN A 107 -10.50 6.90 -6.85
CA GLN A 107 -11.42 6.36 -5.85
C GLN A 107 -10.75 6.08 -4.50
N CYS A 108 -9.48 5.65 -4.49
CA CYS A 108 -8.76 5.47 -3.23
C CYS A 108 -8.46 6.81 -2.56
N LEU A 109 -8.18 7.87 -3.33
CA LEU A 109 -7.98 9.21 -2.79
C LEU A 109 -9.24 9.78 -2.14
N GLU A 110 -10.44 9.37 -2.57
CA GLU A 110 -11.70 9.77 -1.92
C GLU A 110 -11.91 9.15 -0.53
N LEU A 111 -11.12 8.13 -0.17
CA LEU A 111 -11.19 7.42 1.12
C LEU A 111 -10.13 7.89 2.14
N LEU A 112 -9.16 8.71 1.72
CA LEU A 112 -8.02 9.18 2.53
C LEU A 112 -8.23 10.62 3.03
#